data_AF-A0A366LL19-F1
#
_entry.id   AF-A0A366LL19-F1
#
_cell.length_a   1.000
_cell.length_b   1.000
_cell.length_c   1.000
_cell.angle_alpha   90.00
_cell.angle_beta   90.00
_cell.angle_gamma   90.00
#
_symmetry.space_group_name_H-M   'P 1'
#
loop_
_entity.id
_entity.type
_entity.pdbx_description
1 polymer ?
#
loop_
_entity_poly.entity_id
_entity_poly.type
_entity_poly.pdbx_seq_one_letter_code
_entity_poly.pdbx_strand_id
1 'polypeptide(L)'
;MDRILAGAPENSTGALTIVALAQEADVPRNALTQRHTDLKNEFYQRVQARGATPDVEVRLRETIKKLKKTIANKNKELKQIREDVPALVRAVHQLTLENQELRKQLELPEPNVTPLHRRR
;
A
#
# COMPACT_ATOMS: atom_id res chain seq x y z
N MET A 1 -29.12 -13.43 7.62
CA MET A 1 -28.25 -14.06 8.63
C MET A 1 -27.62 -15.35 8.11
N ASP A 2 -28.40 -16.26 7.51
CA ASP A 2 -27.88 -17.56 7.09
C ASP A 2 -26.78 -17.49 6.02
N ARG A 3 -26.85 -16.50 5.11
CA ARG A 3 -25.81 -16.26 4.09
C ARG A 3 -24.43 -15.97 4.68
N ILE A 4 -24.34 -15.00 5.59
CA ILE A 4 -23.07 -14.64 6.25
C ILE A 4 -22.55 -15.79 7.12
N LEU A 5 -23.46 -16.54 7.77
CA LEU A 5 -23.08 -17.74 8.52
C LEU A 5 -22.57 -18.83 7.57
N ALA A 6 -23.17 -19.02 6.40
CA ALA A 6 -22.75 -20.01 5.40
C ALA A 6 -21.44 -19.66 4.67
N GLY A 7 -20.87 -18.46 4.90
CA GLY A 7 -19.64 -18.03 4.25
C GLY A 7 -19.85 -17.49 2.82
N ALA A 8 -21.10 -17.20 2.45
CA ALA A 8 -21.47 -16.62 1.15
C ALA A 8 -22.13 -15.23 1.34
N PRO A 9 -21.39 -14.23 1.85
CA PRO A 9 -21.89 -12.86 1.99
C PRO A 9 -22.01 -12.17 0.61
N GLU A 10 -23.03 -11.34 0.43
CA GLU A 10 -23.21 -10.55 -0.79
C GLU A 10 -22.86 -9.07 -0.59
N ASN A 11 -23.26 -8.49 0.54
CA ASN A 11 -23.14 -7.06 0.80
C ASN A 11 -22.10 -6.74 1.86
N SER A 12 -21.58 -7.76 2.55
CA SER A 12 -20.64 -7.62 3.66
C SER A 12 -19.27 -8.24 3.36
N THR A 13 -18.31 -7.95 4.23
CA THR A 13 -16.97 -8.53 4.17
C THR A 13 -16.90 -10.00 4.60
N GLY A 14 -18.03 -10.61 4.98
CA GLY A 14 -18.09 -11.99 5.45
C GLY A 14 -17.59 -12.24 6.86
N ALA A 15 -17.17 -11.20 7.57
CA ALA A 15 -16.69 -11.33 8.94
C ALA A 15 -17.84 -11.75 9.88
N LEU A 16 -17.59 -12.69 10.80
CA LEU A 16 -18.59 -13.11 11.78
C LEU A 16 -18.72 -12.09 12.93
N THR A 17 -19.13 -10.87 12.59
CA THR A 17 -19.26 -9.72 13.50
C THR A 17 -20.60 -9.02 13.30
N ILE A 18 -21.10 -8.32 14.33
CA ILE A 18 -22.36 -7.56 14.25
C ILE A 18 -22.31 -6.52 13.12
N VAL A 19 -21.15 -5.89 12.89
CA VAL A 19 -21.01 -4.85 11.86
C VAL A 19 -21.22 -5.44 10.47
N ALA A 20 -20.59 -6.57 10.18
CA ALA A 20 -20.75 -7.25 8.90
C ALA A 20 -22.15 -7.87 8.76
N LEU A 21 -22.77 -8.36 9.84
CA LEU A 21 -24.17 -8.80 9.82
C LEU A 21 -25.13 -7.64 9.50
N ALA A 22 -24.90 -6.47 10.11
CA ALA A 22 -25.70 -5.26 9.86
C ALA A 22 -25.57 -4.81 8.40
N GLN A 23 -24.33 -4.81 7.88
CA GLN A 23 -24.03 -4.51 6.50
C GLN A 23 -24.64 -5.52 5.51
N GLU A 24 -24.62 -6.81 5.86
CA GLU A 24 -25.22 -7.87 5.02
C GLU A 24 -26.75 -7.73 4.90
N ALA A 25 -27.39 -7.28 5.99
CA ALA A 25 -28.83 -7.08 6.05
C ALA A 25 -29.27 -5.65 5.68
N ASP A 26 -28.33 -4.79 5.28
CA ASP A 26 -28.56 -3.37 4.96
C ASP A 26 -29.31 -2.59 6.07
N VAL A 27 -28.92 -2.83 7.33
CA VAL A 27 -29.48 -2.18 8.52
C VAL A 27 -28.38 -1.46 9.29
N PRO A 28 -28.68 -0.31 9.93
CA PRO A 28 -27.71 0.34 10.82
C PRO A 28 -27.37 -0.56 12.01
N ARG A 29 -26.09 -0.57 12.40
CA ARG A 29 -25.59 -1.33 13.56
C ARG A 29 -26.46 -1.16 14.83
N ASN A 30 -26.95 0.07 15.06
CA ASN A 30 -27.74 0.40 16.24
C ASN A 30 -29.04 -0.42 16.32
N ALA A 31 -29.60 -0.82 15.17
CA ALA A 31 -30.78 -1.70 15.14
C ALA A 31 -30.48 -3.04 15.84
N LEU A 32 -29.30 -3.64 15.60
CA LEU A 32 -28.90 -4.92 16.19
C LEU A 32 -28.32 -4.79 17.61
N THR A 33 -27.87 -3.60 18.03
CA THR A 33 -27.30 -3.40 19.37
C THR A 33 -28.27 -2.81 20.38
N GLN A 34 -29.35 -2.15 19.95
CA GLN A 34 -30.31 -1.48 20.84
C GLN A 34 -31.75 -1.97 20.69
N ARG A 35 -32.21 -2.30 19.47
CA ARG A 35 -33.60 -2.70 19.22
C ARG A 35 -33.80 -4.21 19.13
N HIS A 36 -32.85 -4.90 18.50
CA HIS A 36 -32.90 -6.33 18.22
C HIS A 36 -31.70 -7.06 18.85
N THR A 37 -31.59 -6.95 20.16
CA THR A 37 -30.52 -7.60 20.94
C THR A 37 -30.65 -9.13 20.96
N ASP A 38 -31.87 -9.63 20.79
CA ASP A 38 -32.21 -11.03 20.55
C ASP A 38 -31.50 -11.58 19.30
N LEU A 39 -31.60 -10.89 18.16
CA LEU A 39 -30.95 -11.30 16.90
C LEU A 39 -29.42 -11.30 17.03
N LYS A 40 -28.86 -10.33 17.76
CA LYS A 40 -27.43 -10.31 18.09
C LYS A 40 -27.04 -11.55 18.90
N ASN A 41 -27.82 -11.89 19.93
CA ASN A 41 -27.52 -13.02 20.80
C ASN A 41 -27.62 -14.34 20.03
N GLU A 42 -28.67 -14.50 19.22
CA GLU A 42 -28.83 -15.64 18.33
C GLU A 42 -27.66 -15.76 17.35
N PHE A 43 -27.18 -14.64 16.81
CA PHE A 43 -26.00 -14.61 15.94
C PHE A 43 -24.77 -15.15 16.61
N TYR A 44 -24.44 -14.67 17.80
CA TYR A 44 -23.28 -15.19 18.52
C TYR A 44 -23.48 -16.64 18.97
N GLN A 45 -24.68 -17.05 19.34
CA GLN A 45 -24.98 -18.44 19.65
C GLN A 45 -24.75 -19.36 18.44
N ARG A 46 -25.24 -18.97 17.25
CA ARG A 46 -25.03 -19.75 16.02
C ARG A 46 -23.56 -19.77 15.58
N VAL A 47 -22.84 -18.66 15.78
CA VAL A 47 -21.38 -18.60 15.54
C VAL A 47 -20.63 -19.53 16.49
N GLN A 48 -20.99 -19.54 17.78
CA GLN A 48 -20.38 -20.43 18.78
C GLN A 48 -20.74 -21.90 18.56
N ALA A 49 -22.00 -22.19 18.21
CA ALA A 49 -22.48 -23.54 17.92
C ALA A 49 -21.82 -24.16 16.69
N ARG A 50 -21.36 -23.33 15.74
CA ARG A 50 -20.55 -23.76 14.60
C ARG A 50 -19.09 -24.10 14.96
N GLY A 51 -18.68 -23.95 16.21
CA GLY A 51 -17.31 -24.10 16.67
C GLY A 51 -16.54 -22.79 16.55
N ALA A 52 -15.58 -22.58 17.46
CA ALA A 52 -14.73 -21.40 17.56
C ALA A 52 -14.32 -20.86 16.18
N THR A 53 -14.32 -19.52 16.05
CA THR A 53 -14.06 -18.73 14.83
C THR A 53 -13.26 -19.55 13.82
N PRO A 54 -13.83 -19.94 12.66
CA PRO A 54 -13.19 -20.91 11.79
C PRO A 54 -11.75 -20.46 11.57
N ASP A 55 -10.79 -21.34 11.79
CA ASP A 55 -9.36 -21.06 11.69
C ASP A 55 -9.01 -20.34 10.37
N VAL A 56 -9.85 -20.56 9.34
CA VAL A 56 -9.92 -19.86 8.06
C VAL A 56 -10.12 -18.34 8.17
N GLU A 57 -11.04 -17.84 9.00
CA GLU A 57 -11.30 -16.40 9.16
C GLU A 57 -10.15 -15.70 9.88
N VAL A 58 -9.53 -16.36 10.87
CA VAL A 58 -8.32 -15.85 11.54
C VAL A 58 -7.16 -15.79 10.54
N ARG A 59 -6.91 -16.87 9.80
CA ARG A 59 -5.90 -16.92 8.73
C ARG A 59 -6.17 -15.89 7.63
N LEU A 60 -7.42 -15.65 7.26
CA LEU A 60 -7.79 -14.65 6.27
C LEU A 60 -7.51 -13.23 6.79
N ARG A 61 -7.83 -12.94 8.05
CA ARG A 61 -7.49 -11.64 8.68
C ARG A 61 -5.98 -11.41 8.76
N GLU A 62 -5.21 -12.44 9.10
CA GLU A 62 -3.75 -12.37 9.06
C GLU A 62 -3.22 -12.10 7.66
N THR A 63 -3.79 -12.77 6.65
CA THR A 63 -3.43 -12.58 5.25
C THR A 63 -3.76 -11.16 4.78
N ILE A 64 -4.95 -10.65 5.10
CA ILE A 64 -5.35 -9.27 4.80
C ILE A 64 -4.39 -8.28 5.46
N LYS A 65 -4.02 -8.50 6.73
CA LYS A 65 -3.05 -7.65 7.44
C LYS A 65 -1.69 -7.65 6.76
N LYS A 66 -1.18 -8.82 6.37
CA LYS A 66 0.09 -8.98 5.64
C LYS A 66 0.04 -8.28 4.28
N LEU A 67 -1.05 -8.45 3.52
CA LEU A 67 -1.25 -7.83 2.22
C LEU A 67 -1.33 -6.30 2.32
N LYS A 68 -2.09 -5.77 3.29
CA LYS A 68 -2.17 -4.32 3.54
C LYS A 68 -0.80 -3.72 3.87
N LYS A 69 -0.02 -4.39 4.72
CA LYS A 69 1.36 -3.97 5.04
C LYS A 69 2.24 -3.97 3.79
N THR A 70 2.12 -5.00 2.95
CA THR A 70 2.89 -5.12 1.71
C THR A 70 2.54 -4.01 0.72
N ILE A 71 1.25 -3.73 0.52
CA ILE A 71 0.78 -2.64 -0.35
C ILE A 71 1.29 -1.29 0.15
N ALA A 72 1.21 -1.03 1.46
CA ALA A 72 1.71 0.20 2.04
C ALA A 72 3.22 0.38 1.81
N ASN A 73 4.01 -0.67 2.03
CA ASN A 73 5.45 -0.65 1.77
C ASN A 73 5.76 -0.41 0.29
N LYS A 74 5.10 -1.15 -0.62
CA LYS A 74 5.29 -0.98 -2.07
C LYS A 74 4.91 0.41 -2.56
N ASN A 75 3.82 0.98 -2.04
CA ASN A 75 3.42 2.35 -2.39
C ASN A 75 4.44 3.38 -1.90
N LYS A 76 5.05 3.16 -0.73
CA LYS A 76 6.13 4.01 -0.23
C LYS A 76 7.35 3.94 -1.13
N GLU A 77 7.79 2.73 -1.50
CA GLU A 77 8.92 2.52 -2.41
C GLU A 77 8.67 3.14 -3.79
N LEU A 78 7.48 2.92 -4.37
CA LEU A 78 7.11 3.53 -5.65
C LEU A 78 7.10 5.06 -5.58
N LYS A 79 6.66 5.64 -4.46
CA LYS A 79 6.70 7.08 -4.26
C LYS A 79 8.14 7.59 -4.24
N GLN A 80 9.04 6.94 -3.49
CA GLN A 80 10.46 7.30 -3.43
C GLN A 80 11.10 7.21 -4.82
N ILE A 81 10.91 6.11 -5.55
CA ILE A 81 11.44 5.95 -6.90
C ILE A 81 10.94 7.07 -7.83
N ARG A 82 9.65 7.41 -7.76
CA ARG A 82 9.08 8.50 -8.58
C ARG A 82 9.66 9.86 -8.25
N GLU A 83 10.07 10.09 -7.00
CA GLU A 83 10.73 11.33 -6.57
C GLU A 83 12.21 11.35 -6.98
N ASP A 84 12.91 10.21 -6.94
CA ASP A 84 14.34 10.10 -7.21
C ASP A 84 14.66 10.12 -8.72
N VAL A 85 13.80 9.52 -9.56
CA VAL A 85 14.02 9.42 -11.01
C VAL A 85 14.30 10.79 -11.65
N PRO A 86 13.50 11.85 -11.42
CA PRO A 86 13.78 13.18 -11.98
C PRO A 86 15.12 13.76 -11.53
N ALA A 87 15.53 13.52 -10.28
CA ALA A 87 16.81 14.00 -9.75
C ALA A 87 17.99 13.31 -10.45
N LEU A 88 17.91 11.99 -10.60
CA LEU A 88 18.92 11.21 -11.31
C LEU A 88 18.99 11.58 -12.79
N VAL A 89 17.84 11.78 -13.46
CA VAL A 89 17.78 12.24 -14.85
C VAL A 89 18.48 13.59 -15.02
N ARG A 90 18.26 14.55 -14.12
CA ARG A 90 18.95 15.85 -14.15
C ARG A 90 20.46 15.70 -13.97
N ALA A 91 20.90 14.90 -12.99
CA ALA A 91 22.32 14.66 -12.75
C ALA A 91 23.01 14.01 -13.96
N VAL A 92 22.38 12.99 -14.57
CA VAL A 92 22.89 12.35 -15.79
C VAL A 92 22.97 13.35 -16.94
N HIS A 93 21.94 14.18 -17.12
CA HIS A 93 21.95 15.20 -18.16
C HIS A 93 23.10 16.20 -17.98
N GLN A 94 23.30 16.70 -16.76
CA GLN A 94 24.41 17.61 -16.44
C GLN A 94 25.77 16.97 -16.72
N LEU A 95 26.01 15.75 -16.25
CA LEU A 95 27.26 15.03 -16.50
C LEU A 95 27.48 14.76 -17.99
N THR A 96 26.41 14.57 -18.76
CA THR A 96 26.51 14.39 -20.21
C THR A 96 27.00 15.66 -20.89
N LEU A 97 26.46 16.82 -20.50
CA LEU A 97 26.90 18.12 -21.03
C LEU A 97 28.35 18.43 -20.64
N GLU A 98 28.73 18.22 -19.38
CA GLU A 98 30.11 18.43 -18.91
C GLU A 98 31.11 17.52 -19.65
N ASN A 99 30.76 16.25 -19.86
CA ASN A 99 31.60 15.34 -20.65
C ASN A 99 31.74 15.77 -22.12
N GLN A 100 30.65 16.26 -22.73
CA GLN A 100 30.72 16.77 -24.10
C GLN A 100 31.63 17.99 -24.19
N GLU A 101 31.57 18.88 -23.21
CA GLU A 101 32.43 20.07 -23.16
C GLU A 101 33.90 19.70 -22.96
N LEU A 102 34.21 18.81 -22.03
CA LEU A 102 35.58 18.32 -21.83
C LEU A 102 36.14 17.63 -23.08
N ARG A 103 35.31 16.83 -23.79
CA ARG A 103 35.73 16.21 -25.05
C ARG A 103 36.05 17.24 -26.12
N LYS A 104 35.23 18.28 -26.27
CA LYS A 104 35.53 19.39 -27.19
C LYS A 104 36.83 20.08 -26.83
N GLN A 105 37.10 20.31 -25.55
CA GLN A 105 38.35 20.93 -25.10
C GLN A 105 39.57 20.07 -25.42
N LEU A 106 39.46 18.75 -25.34
CA LEU A 106 40.52 17.81 -25.72
C LEU A 106 40.71 17.69 -27.24
N GLU A 107 39.65 17.92 -28.03
CA GLU A 107 39.70 17.94 -29.49
C GLU A 107 40.28 19.25 -30.04
N LEU A 108 40.28 20.33 -29.26
CA LEU A 108 40.97 21.57 -29.61
C LEU A 108 42.49 21.35 -29.54
N PRO A 109 43.26 21.77 -30.56
CA PRO A 109 44.72 21.69 -30.49
C PRO A 109 45.24 22.51 -29.29
N GLU A 110 46.25 21.97 -28.60
CA GLU A 110 46.93 22.61 -27.47
C GLU A 110 47.11 24.13 -27.74
N PRO A 111 46.66 25.01 -26.82
CA PRO A 111 46.78 26.43 -27.03
C PRO A 111 48.26 26.77 -27.21
N ASN A 112 48.59 27.42 -28.34
CA ASN A 112 49.94 27.84 -28.71
C ASN A 112 50.54 28.91 -27.76
N VAL A 113 49.94 29.10 -26.59
CA VAL A 113 50.24 30.14 -25.61
C VAL A 113 50.27 29.52 -24.23
N THR A 114 51.48 29.21 -23.75
CA THR A 114 51.74 28.86 -22.35
C THR A 114 51.71 30.14 -21.49
N PRO A 115 50.83 30.27 -20.50
CA PRO A 115 50.85 31.41 -19.60
C PRO A 115 52.07 31.36 -18.67
N LEU A 116 52.94 32.36 -18.78
CA LEU A 116 54.07 32.56 -17.87
C LEU A 116 53.53 32.94 -16.48
N HIS A 117 53.61 32.01 -15.55
CA HIS A 117 53.27 32.25 -14.15
C HIS A 117 54.28 33.23 -13.55
N ARG A 118 53.83 34.44 -13.19
CA ARG A 118 54.68 35.45 -12.55
C ARG A 118 54.89 35.05 -11.08
N ARG A 119 56.07 34.51 -10.79
CA ARG A 119 56.53 34.21 -9.42
C ARG A 119 56.47 35.48 -8.56
N ARG A 120 55.72 35.43 -7.46
CA ARG A 120 55.93 36.26 -6.27
C ARG A 120 55.84 35.38 -5.06
#